data_AF-A0A0F9C7U8-F1
#
_entry.id   AF-A0A0F9C7U8-F1
#
_cell.length_a   1.000
_cell.length_b   1.000
_cell.length_c   1.000
_cell.angle_alpha   90.00
_cell.angle_beta   90.00
_cell.angle_gamma   90.00
#
_symmetry.space_group_name_H-M   'P 1'
#
loop_
_entity.id
_entity.type
_entity.pdbx_description
1 polymer ?
#
loop_
_entity_poly.entity_id
_entity_poly.type
_entity_poly.pdbx_seq_one_letter_code
_entity_poly.pdbx_strand_id
1 'polypeptide(L)'
;MTNKKGEKKDYFLKGTFETCLTSKIQDYYERSYASSANGFRILEFLGYETIDDIDVDKNPDLLKKYDKVILLHNEFVTRAEFEAIISHPNVVYLYPNALNSEITADYSSNTITLVSVPGYSQDDISNGFEWKFDNSEYFDDWDCMDWQFYKIENGHMLNCYPENHLPLYGNEILRTIKGL
;
A
#
# COMPACT_ATOMS: atom_id res chain seq x y z
N MET A 1 2.38 -14.21 36.20
CA MET A 1 3.70 -13.55 36.28
C MET A 1 4.73 -14.45 35.63
N THR A 2 5.11 -14.17 34.38
CA THR A 2 6.45 -14.38 33.80
C THR A 2 6.44 -13.87 32.36
N ASN A 3 7.43 -13.04 32.04
CA ASN A 3 7.74 -12.53 30.71
C ASN A 3 8.31 -13.66 29.83
N LYS A 4 7.81 -13.76 28.60
CA LYS A 4 8.59 -14.18 27.43
C LYS A 4 8.10 -13.38 26.23
N LYS A 5 8.96 -12.46 25.75
CA LYS A 5 8.86 -11.84 24.42
C LYS A 5 8.77 -12.98 23.40
N GLY A 6 7.63 -13.09 22.71
CA GLY A 6 7.38 -14.09 21.69
C GLY A 6 7.17 -13.41 20.35
N GLU A 7 8.23 -13.43 19.53
CA GLU A 7 8.24 -13.63 18.08
C GLU A 7 7.09 -12.97 17.27
N LYS A 8 7.37 -11.78 16.71
CA LYS A 8 6.75 -11.38 15.43
C LYS A 8 7.18 -12.42 14.39
N LYS A 9 6.22 -13.18 13.86
CA LYS A 9 6.44 -14.07 12.72
C LYS A 9 6.31 -13.25 11.44
N ASP A 10 7.39 -12.59 11.05
CA ASP A 10 7.52 -12.07 9.69
C ASP A 10 7.61 -13.26 8.74
N TYR A 11 6.55 -13.41 7.94
CA TYR A 11 6.45 -14.42 6.89
C TYR A 11 6.86 -13.86 5.52
N PHE A 12 7.87 -12.99 5.46
CA PHE A 12 8.55 -12.67 4.21
C PHE A 12 10.05 -12.58 4.50
N LEU A 13 10.84 -13.37 3.76
CA LEU A 13 12.31 -13.47 3.86
C LEU A 13 12.88 -14.29 5.03
N LYS A 14 12.49 -15.57 5.14
CA LYS A 14 13.36 -16.60 5.78
C LYS A 14 14.48 -17.02 4.83
N GLY A 15 15.45 -16.14 4.65
CA GLY A 15 16.71 -16.41 3.95
C GLY A 15 17.81 -15.62 4.63
N THR A 16 18.97 -16.22 4.82
CA THR A 16 20.18 -15.54 5.30
C THR A 16 20.47 -14.30 4.46
N PHE A 17 20.16 -13.13 5.04
CA PHE A 17 20.51 -11.71 4.81
C PHE A 17 21.30 -11.19 3.59
N GLU A 18 21.67 -11.95 2.55
CA GLU A 18 22.50 -11.41 1.44
C GLU A 18 22.15 -11.79 0.00
N THR A 19 21.16 -12.65 -0.32
CA THR A 19 21.13 -13.20 -1.70
C THR A 19 19.94 -12.90 -2.59
N CYS A 20 18.95 -12.08 -2.21
CA CYS A 20 18.00 -11.60 -3.23
C CYS A 20 17.24 -10.33 -2.82
N LEU A 21 17.86 -9.15 -2.97
CA LEU A 21 17.14 -7.87 -3.01
C LEU A 21 16.32 -7.72 -4.30
N THR A 22 16.57 -8.57 -5.29
CA THR A 22 15.90 -8.58 -6.59
C THR A 22 14.91 -9.73 -6.69
N SER A 23 13.69 -9.48 -7.12
CA SER A 23 12.69 -10.51 -7.38
C SER A 23 12.15 -10.39 -8.81
N LYS A 24 11.56 -11.46 -9.34
CA LYS A 24 10.81 -11.40 -10.60
C LYS A 24 9.47 -10.70 -10.36
N ILE A 25 9.06 -9.86 -11.30
CA ILE A 25 7.70 -9.33 -11.34
C ILE A 25 6.77 -10.53 -11.58
N GLN A 26 5.73 -10.66 -10.77
CA GLN A 26 4.74 -11.70 -10.97
C GLN A 26 3.84 -11.33 -12.15
N ASP A 27 3.66 -12.25 -13.11
CA ASP A 27 2.81 -12.03 -14.28
C ASP A 27 1.30 -12.05 -13.95
N TYR A 28 0.95 -12.38 -12.70
CA TYR A 28 -0.42 -12.38 -12.20
C TYR A 28 -0.51 -11.60 -10.90
N TYR A 29 -1.61 -10.88 -10.72
CA TYR A 29 -1.91 -10.24 -9.46
C TYR A 29 -2.19 -11.30 -8.39
N GLU A 30 -1.35 -11.32 -7.35
CA GLU A 30 -1.54 -12.20 -6.19
C GLU A 30 -2.75 -11.70 -5.39
N ARG A 31 -3.92 -12.28 -5.67
CA ARG A 31 -5.19 -11.98 -4.99
C ARG A 31 -5.23 -12.56 -3.57
N SER A 32 -4.14 -12.45 -2.83
CA SER A 32 -4.07 -12.88 -1.46
C SER A 32 -4.85 -11.89 -0.58
N TYR A 33 -5.38 -12.42 0.51
CA TYR A 33 -6.07 -11.63 1.52
C TYR A 33 -5.18 -10.51 2.11
N ALA A 34 -3.86 -10.73 2.20
CA ALA A 34 -2.91 -9.73 2.70
C ALA A 34 -2.57 -8.62 1.67
N SER A 35 -3.15 -8.68 0.47
CA SER A 35 -2.81 -7.81 -0.66
C SER A 35 -4.00 -6.98 -1.14
N SER A 36 -4.98 -6.67 -0.29
CA SER A 36 -6.18 -5.87 -0.62
C SER A 36 -7.15 -6.49 -1.64
N ALA A 37 -7.16 -7.82 -1.79
CA ALA A 37 -7.91 -8.51 -2.82
C ALA A 37 -9.44 -8.28 -2.73
N ASN A 38 -10.01 -8.18 -1.53
CA ASN A 38 -11.41 -7.86 -1.34
C ASN A 38 -11.72 -6.43 -1.73
N GLY A 39 -10.89 -5.47 -1.30
CA GLY A 39 -11.03 -4.07 -1.67
C GLY A 39 -11.00 -3.88 -3.18
N PHE A 40 -10.03 -4.49 -3.86
CA PHE A 40 -9.92 -4.50 -5.32
C PHE A 40 -11.22 -5.01 -5.99
N ARG A 41 -11.67 -6.23 -5.63
CA ARG A 41 -12.85 -6.86 -6.24
C ARG A 41 -14.12 -6.03 -6.03
N ILE A 42 -14.28 -5.45 -4.85
CA ILE A 42 -15.46 -4.63 -4.53
C ILE A 42 -15.46 -3.36 -5.36
N LEU A 43 -14.32 -2.65 -5.44
CA LEU A 43 -14.22 -1.41 -6.23
C LEU A 43 -14.40 -1.69 -7.73
N GLU A 44 -13.77 -2.75 -8.25
CA GLU A 44 -13.96 -3.22 -9.63
C GLU A 44 -15.44 -3.51 -9.91
N PHE A 45 -16.12 -4.24 -9.01
CA PHE A 45 -17.55 -4.55 -9.14
C PHE A 45 -18.45 -3.30 -9.11
N LEU A 46 -18.05 -2.28 -8.34
CA LEU A 46 -18.75 -0.99 -8.28
C LEU A 46 -18.49 -0.10 -9.50
N GLY A 47 -17.64 -0.54 -10.44
CA GLY A 47 -17.36 0.16 -11.69
C GLY A 47 -16.25 1.21 -11.59
N TYR A 48 -15.39 1.15 -10.57
CA TYR A 48 -14.18 1.96 -10.54
C TYR A 48 -13.18 1.42 -11.58
N GLU A 49 -12.57 2.34 -12.33
CA GLU A 49 -11.47 2.00 -13.23
C GLU A 49 -10.24 1.59 -12.42
N THR A 50 -9.62 0.48 -12.82
CA THR A 50 -8.43 -0.08 -12.17
C THR A 50 -7.22 0.08 -13.08
N ILE A 51 -6.14 0.62 -12.53
CA ILE A 51 -4.82 0.68 -13.16
C ILE A 51 -3.82 -0.03 -12.24
N ASP A 52 -2.71 -0.51 -12.78
CA ASP A 52 -1.67 -1.18 -12.00
C ASP A 52 -0.42 -0.30 -11.81
N ASP A 53 0.45 -0.76 -10.90
CA ASP A 53 1.71 -0.10 -10.54
C ASP A 53 2.64 0.06 -11.75
N ILE A 54 2.58 -0.88 -12.70
CA ILE A 54 3.40 -0.86 -13.91
C ILE A 54 2.96 0.28 -14.85
N ASP A 55 1.65 0.49 -15.00
CA ASP A 55 1.08 1.58 -15.78
C ASP A 55 1.45 2.95 -15.18
N VAL A 56 1.43 3.06 -13.86
CA VAL A 56 1.79 4.31 -13.15
C VAL A 56 3.29 4.57 -13.21
N ASP A 57 4.15 3.58 -13.00
CA ASP A 57 5.61 3.75 -13.09
C ASP A 57 6.04 4.17 -14.51
N LYS A 58 5.47 3.53 -15.54
CA LYS A 58 5.78 3.84 -16.95
C LYS A 58 5.22 5.19 -17.40
N ASN A 59 4.12 5.64 -16.80
CA ASN A 59 3.47 6.89 -17.15
C ASN A 59 2.81 7.57 -15.94
N PRO A 60 3.59 8.24 -15.07
CA PRO A 60 3.10 8.92 -13.87
C PRO A 60 1.98 9.93 -14.13
N ASP A 61 2.00 10.58 -15.31
CA ASP A 61 0.98 11.54 -15.74
C ASP A 61 -0.41 10.90 -15.94
N LEU A 62 -0.50 9.56 -15.96
CA LEU A 62 -1.76 8.83 -16.03
C LEU A 62 -2.72 9.23 -14.90
N LEU A 63 -2.19 9.45 -13.68
CA LEU A 63 -3.01 9.80 -12.52
C LEU A 63 -3.73 11.14 -12.68
N LYS A 64 -3.19 12.07 -13.47
CA LYS A 64 -3.80 13.39 -13.73
C LYS A 64 -5.13 13.34 -14.48
N LYS A 65 -5.49 12.18 -15.03
CA LYS A 65 -6.77 11.97 -15.73
C LYS A 65 -7.94 11.69 -14.78
N TYR A 66 -7.65 11.36 -13.53
CA TYR A 66 -8.65 11.00 -12.53
C TYR A 66 -8.87 12.17 -11.58
N ASP A 67 -10.13 12.42 -11.19
CA ASP A 67 -10.43 13.43 -10.17
C ASP A 67 -10.05 12.95 -8.76
N LYS A 68 -9.90 11.64 -8.59
CA LYS A 68 -9.58 10.96 -7.32
C LYS A 68 -8.86 9.64 -7.61
N VAL A 69 -7.83 9.36 -6.81
CA VAL A 69 -7.14 8.07 -6.80
C VAL A 69 -7.48 7.34 -5.50
N ILE A 70 -7.87 6.08 -5.56
CA ILE A 70 -8.03 5.21 -4.38
C ILE A 70 -6.83 4.27 -4.36
N LEU A 71 -5.93 4.47 -3.39
CA LEU A 71 -4.76 3.63 -3.21
C LEU A 71 -5.08 2.44 -2.32
N LEU A 72 -4.70 1.24 -2.76
CA LEU A 72 -4.88 0.01 -2.00
C LEU A 72 -3.61 -0.30 -1.19
N HIS A 73 -3.26 -1.57 -0.99
CA HIS A 73 -2.10 -1.99 -0.19
C HIS A 73 -0.80 -2.01 -1.01
N ASN A 74 -0.47 -0.89 -1.65
CA ASN A 74 0.75 -0.71 -2.45
C ASN A 74 1.96 -0.46 -1.54
N GLU A 75 2.45 -1.51 -0.89
CA GLU A 75 3.55 -1.43 0.09
C GLU A 75 4.91 -1.14 -0.57
N PHE A 76 5.18 -1.76 -1.72
CA PHE A 76 6.41 -1.59 -2.50
C PHE A 76 6.09 -0.81 -3.77
N VAL A 77 6.71 0.35 -3.95
CA VAL A 77 6.48 1.22 -5.12
C VAL A 77 7.79 1.80 -5.62
N THR A 78 7.83 2.22 -6.88
CA THR A 78 8.97 3.00 -7.38
C THR A 78 8.91 4.46 -6.92
N ARG A 79 10.04 5.17 -7.06
CA ARG A 79 10.09 6.63 -6.84
C ARG A 79 9.12 7.39 -7.74
N ALA A 80 8.97 6.96 -9.00
CA ALA A 80 8.09 7.63 -9.95
C ALA A 80 6.61 7.47 -9.55
N GLU A 81 6.21 6.27 -9.13
CA GLU A 81 4.88 6.02 -8.59
C GLU A 81 4.61 6.84 -7.33
N PHE A 82 5.55 6.80 -6.37
CA PHE A 82 5.45 7.56 -5.12
C PHE A 82 5.20 9.04 -5.39
N GLU A 83 6.04 9.67 -6.23
CA GLU A 83 5.92 11.08 -6.57
C GLU A 83 4.60 11.41 -7.29
N ALA A 84 4.14 10.52 -8.18
CA ALA A 84 2.85 10.67 -8.86
C ALA A 84 1.69 10.68 -7.86
N ILE A 85 1.69 9.73 -6.92
CA ILE A 85 0.64 9.54 -5.93
C ILE A 85 0.62 10.73 -4.96
N ILE A 86 1.75 11.10 -4.35
CA ILE A 86 1.75 12.20 -3.37
C ILE A 86 1.50 13.58 -3.99
N SER A 87 1.72 13.73 -5.30
CA SER A 87 1.43 14.97 -6.04
C SER A 87 -0.03 15.08 -6.51
N HIS A 88 -0.78 13.97 -6.50
CA HIS A 88 -2.18 13.98 -6.90
C HIS A 88 -3.04 14.70 -5.84
N PRO A 89 -3.92 15.65 -6.20
CA PRO A 89 -4.58 16.54 -5.24
C PRO A 89 -5.66 15.86 -4.38
N ASN A 90 -6.15 14.68 -4.78
CA ASN A 90 -7.15 13.92 -4.05
C ASN A 90 -6.84 12.42 -4.08
N VAL A 91 -6.17 11.93 -3.05
CA VAL A 91 -5.89 10.49 -2.87
C VAL A 91 -6.62 9.95 -1.64
N VAL A 92 -7.30 8.83 -1.79
CA VAL A 92 -7.86 8.06 -0.69
C VAL A 92 -6.96 6.86 -0.45
N TYR A 93 -6.19 6.90 0.63
CA TYR A 93 -5.34 5.80 1.09
C TYR A 93 -6.22 4.83 1.88
N LEU A 94 -6.73 3.79 1.20
CA LEU A 94 -7.71 2.88 1.75
C LEU A 94 -7.09 1.84 2.69
N TYR A 95 -5.82 1.49 2.48
CA TYR A 95 -5.10 0.54 3.32
C TYR A 95 -3.90 1.23 4.00
N PRO A 96 -3.60 0.89 5.26
CA PRO A 96 -2.41 1.37 5.94
C PRO A 96 -1.15 0.70 5.40
N ASN A 97 0.02 1.21 5.77
CA ASN A 97 1.33 0.69 5.35
C ASN A 97 1.57 0.75 3.81
N ALA A 98 0.78 1.55 3.08
CA ALA A 98 1.05 1.84 1.68
C ALA A 98 2.24 2.81 1.56
N LEU A 99 2.96 2.74 0.43
CA LEU A 99 4.14 3.55 0.14
C LEU A 99 5.28 3.34 1.16
N ASN A 100 5.38 2.15 1.73
CA ASN A 100 6.34 1.86 2.79
C ASN A 100 7.77 1.67 2.27
N SER A 101 7.92 1.01 1.12
CA SER A 101 9.21 0.51 0.64
C SER A 101 9.50 0.96 -0.79
N GLU A 102 10.71 1.45 -1.02
CA GLU A 102 11.16 1.88 -2.35
C GLU A 102 11.79 0.72 -3.10
N ILE A 103 11.35 0.54 -4.35
CA ILE A 103 11.93 -0.39 -5.30
C ILE A 103 12.34 0.31 -6.61
N THR A 104 13.17 -0.35 -7.40
CA THR A 104 13.33 -0.06 -8.83
C THR A 104 12.79 -1.20 -9.65
N ALA A 105 12.18 -0.92 -10.80
CA ALA A 105 11.71 -1.91 -11.75
C ALA A 105 12.58 -1.93 -13.02
N ASP A 106 12.94 -3.12 -13.47
CA ASP A 106 13.53 -3.36 -14.79
C ASP A 106 12.58 -4.27 -15.58
N TYR A 107 11.78 -3.63 -16.43
CA TYR A 107 10.82 -4.31 -17.30
C TYR A 107 11.48 -5.12 -18.43
N SER A 108 12.75 -4.85 -18.77
CA SER A 108 13.46 -5.63 -19.78
C SER A 108 13.89 -7.00 -19.25
N SER A 109 14.25 -7.06 -17.97
CA SER A 109 14.61 -8.31 -17.27
C SER A 109 13.47 -8.88 -16.43
N ASN A 110 12.31 -8.22 -16.40
CA ASN A 110 11.12 -8.57 -15.62
C ASN A 110 11.43 -8.70 -14.11
N THR A 111 12.17 -7.74 -13.55
CA THR A 111 12.58 -7.77 -12.13
C THR A 111 12.27 -6.48 -11.40
N ILE A 112 12.07 -6.57 -10.09
CA ILE A 112 12.10 -5.45 -9.14
C ILE A 112 13.27 -5.62 -8.18
N THR A 113 13.88 -4.53 -7.73
CA THR A 113 14.98 -4.53 -6.77
C THR A 113 14.71 -3.57 -5.63
N LEU A 114 14.84 -4.05 -4.39
CA LEU A 114 14.69 -3.26 -3.18
C LEU A 114 15.77 -2.18 -3.08
N VAL A 115 15.35 -0.94 -2.85
CA VAL A 115 16.23 0.23 -2.71
C VAL A 115 16.31 0.67 -1.25
N SER A 116 15.14 0.87 -0.61
CA SER A 116 15.05 1.43 0.73
C SER A 116 13.83 0.88 1.46
N VAL A 117 14.00 0.45 2.72
CA VAL A 117 12.92 -0.02 3.60
C VAL A 117 13.17 0.46 5.04
N PRO A 118 12.13 0.54 5.89
CA PRO A 118 12.31 0.84 7.30
C PRO A 118 13.35 -0.07 7.95
N GLY A 119 14.31 0.51 8.67
CA GLY A 119 15.31 -0.22 9.45
C GLY A 119 16.42 -0.93 8.66
N TYR A 120 16.51 -0.77 7.34
CA TYR A 120 17.59 -1.38 6.55
C TYR A 120 18.82 -0.49 6.36
N SER A 121 18.64 0.83 6.21
CA SER A 121 19.71 1.72 5.80
C SER A 121 20.16 2.73 6.86
N GLN A 122 19.31 3.14 7.81
CA GLN A 122 19.68 3.92 9.00
C GLN A 122 18.60 3.68 10.09
N ASP A 123 19.00 3.63 11.36
CA ASP A 123 18.14 3.30 12.52
C ASP A 123 16.98 4.29 12.81
N ASP A 124 16.64 5.20 11.89
CA ASP A 124 15.68 6.30 12.14
C ASP A 124 14.74 6.62 10.96
N ILE A 125 14.72 5.78 9.92
CA ILE A 125 13.84 6.00 8.75
C ILE A 125 12.52 5.24 8.95
N SER A 126 11.40 5.96 8.97
CA SER A 126 10.05 5.39 9.16
C SER A 126 9.51 4.63 7.94
N ASN A 127 9.87 5.07 6.72
CA ASN A 127 9.57 4.39 5.45
C ASN A 127 10.61 4.74 4.39
N GLY A 128 10.70 3.94 3.33
CA GLY A 128 11.69 4.04 2.25
C GLY A 128 11.73 5.38 1.50
N PHE A 129 10.76 6.26 1.73
CA PHE A 129 10.65 7.58 1.09
C PHE A 129 10.81 8.76 2.06
N GLU A 130 11.02 8.51 3.36
CA GLU A 130 10.97 9.53 4.43
C GLU A 130 9.66 10.36 4.41
N TRP A 131 8.56 9.71 4.03
CA TRP A 131 7.27 10.35 3.92
C TRP A 131 6.65 10.55 5.30
N LYS A 132 6.35 11.81 5.64
CA LYS A 132 5.85 12.22 6.97
C LYS A 132 4.47 11.68 7.36
N PHE A 133 3.71 11.15 6.40
CA PHE A 133 2.34 10.64 6.61
C PHE A 133 2.29 9.11 6.68
N ASP A 134 3.38 8.47 7.09
CA ASP A 134 3.38 7.05 7.41
C ASP A 134 2.23 6.69 8.36
N ASN A 135 1.46 5.67 8.01
CA ASN A 135 0.32 5.21 8.80
C ASN A 135 0.41 3.72 9.14
N SER A 136 1.63 3.18 9.14
CA SER A 136 1.92 1.76 9.36
C SER A 136 1.50 1.29 10.76
N GLU A 137 1.30 2.22 11.70
CA GLU A 137 0.76 1.93 13.04
C GLU A 137 -0.64 1.29 13.01
N TYR A 138 -1.42 1.52 11.94
CA TYR A 138 -2.77 0.95 11.78
C TYR A 138 -2.79 -0.40 11.05
N PHE A 139 -1.63 -0.91 10.63
CA PHE A 139 -1.53 -2.16 9.86
C PHE A 139 -2.11 -3.38 10.60
N ASP A 140 -1.98 -3.41 11.92
CA ASP A 140 -2.44 -4.53 12.75
C ASP A 140 -3.92 -4.42 13.19
N ASP A 141 -4.67 -3.37 12.80
CA ASP A 141 -6.12 -3.25 13.07
C ASP A 141 -6.95 -3.88 11.95
N TRP A 142 -7.09 -5.20 12.01
CA TRP A 142 -7.84 -6.01 11.04
C TRP A 142 -9.35 -6.06 11.28
N ASP A 143 -9.81 -5.67 12.47
CA ASP A 143 -11.25 -5.62 12.80
C ASP A 143 -11.87 -4.35 12.21
N CYS A 144 -11.13 -3.24 12.24
CA CYS A 144 -11.47 -1.98 11.57
C CYS A 144 -12.87 -1.49 11.96
N MET A 145 -13.24 -1.65 13.23
CA MET A 145 -14.59 -1.35 13.75
C MET A 145 -14.77 0.12 14.08
N ASP A 146 -13.72 0.77 14.59
CA ASP A 146 -13.68 2.20 14.92
C ASP A 146 -12.98 3.02 13.81
N TRP A 147 -13.29 2.66 12.56
CA TRP A 147 -12.68 3.27 11.39
C TRP A 147 -13.04 4.76 11.27
N GLN A 148 -12.10 5.54 10.77
CA GLN A 148 -12.26 6.93 10.38
C GLN A 148 -11.30 7.26 9.24
N PHE A 149 -11.75 8.13 8.34
CA PHE A 149 -10.84 8.80 7.43
C PHE A 149 -10.32 10.08 8.09
N TYR A 150 -9.01 10.21 8.22
CA TYR A 150 -8.37 11.46 8.63
C TYR A 150 -7.74 12.15 7.43
N LYS A 151 -7.73 13.48 7.45
CA LYS A 151 -7.25 14.30 6.35
C LYS A 151 -5.73 14.49 6.43
N ILE A 152 -5.07 14.40 5.27
CA ILE A 152 -3.67 14.79 5.07
C ILE A 152 -3.58 15.85 3.96
N GLU A 153 -2.36 16.22 3.57
CA GLU A 153 -2.12 17.31 2.62
C GLU A 153 -2.76 17.09 1.25
N ASN A 154 -2.64 15.88 0.70
CA ASN A 154 -3.11 15.54 -0.65
C ASN A 154 -4.32 14.59 -0.65
N GLY A 155 -5.01 14.40 0.48
CA GLY A 155 -6.05 13.39 0.55
C GLY A 155 -6.53 12.98 1.94
N HIS A 156 -6.97 11.72 2.04
CA HIS A 156 -7.50 11.11 3.26
C HIS A 156 -6.95 9.70 3.44
N MET A 157 -6.68 9.33 4.69
CA MET A 157 -6.17 8.02 5.08
C MET A 157 -7.14 7.30 6.00
N LEU A 158 -7.35 6.01 5.75
CA LEU A 158 -8.05 5.14 6.69
C LEU A 158 -7.12 4.74 7.84
N ASN A 159 -7.66 4.68 9.05
CA ASN A 159 -6.91 4.33 10.26
C ASN A 159 -7.04 2.85 10.68
N CYS A 160 -7.29 1.94 9.74
CA CYS A 160 -7.35 0.50 10.00
C CYS A 160 -7.22 -0.30 8.71
N TYR A 161 -6.97 -1.61 8.82
CA TYR A 161 -6.82 -2.54 7.70
C TYR A 161 -8.20 -3.14 7.32
N PRO A 162 -8.84 -2.73 6.22
CA PRO A 162 -10.29 -2.93 6.05
C PRO A 162 -10.66 -4.25 5.36
N GLU A 163 -9.72 -5.17 5.16
CA GLU A 163 -9.92 -6.34 4.30
C GLU A 163 -11.00 -7.32 4.79
N ASN A 164 -11.11 -7.54 6.12
CA ASN A 164 -12.20 -8.30 6.73
C ASN A 164 -13.51 -7.49 6.78
N HIS A 165 -13.37 -6.17 6.92
CA HIS A 165 -14.49 -5.28 7.16
C HIS A 165 -15.27 -4.98 5.89
N LEU A 166 -14.58 -4.73 4.76
CA LEU A 166 -15.19 -4.31 3.50
C LEU A 166 -16.28 -5.28 3.00
N PRO A 167 -16.07 -6.61 2.97
CA PRO A 167 -17.09 -7.54 2.48
C PRO A 167 -18.34 -7.65 3.34
N LEU A 168 -18.21 -7.42 4.66
CA LEU A 168 -19.28 -7.67 5.63
C LEU A 168 -20.00 -6.40 6.06
N TYR A 169 -19.26 -5.31 6.27
CA TYR A 169 -19.73 -4.07 6.89
C TYR A 169 -19.26 -2.80 6.13
N GLY A 170 -18.57 -2.96 5.00
CA GLY A 170 -17.91 -1.86 4.27
C GLY A 170 -18.81 -0.81 3.62
N ASN A 171 -20.14 -0.95 3.67
CA ASN A 171 -21.06 -0.03 2.98
C ASN A 171 -20.85 1.43 3.37
N GLU A 172 -20.60 1.72 4.65
CA GLU A 172 -20.38 3.09 5.12
C GLU A 172 -18.98 3.62 4.72
N ILE A 173 -17.94 2.78 4.75
CA ILE A 173 -16.61 3.13 4.20
C ILE A 173 -16.75 3.48 2.72
N LEU A 174 -17.40 2.63 1.91
CA LEU A 174 -17.56 2.82 0.47
C LEU A 174 -18.40 4.06 0.13
N ARG A 175 -19.45 4.35 0.91
CA ARG A 175 -20.23 5.60 0.79
C ARG A 175 -19.38 6.82 1.11
N THR A 176 -18.55 6.74 2.14
CA THR A 176 -17.65 7.82 2.54
C THR A 176 -16.64 8.11 1.43
N ILE A 177 -15.98 7.07 0.88
CA ILE A 177 -15.04 7.20 -0.25
C ILE A 177 -15.67 7.95 -1.43
N LYS A 178 -16.94 7.69 -1.74
CA LYS A 178 -17.64 8.39 -2.82
C LYS A 178 -17.76 9.91 -2.59
N GLY A 179 -17.88 10.34 -1.34
CA GLY A 179 -18.03 11.74 -0.96
C GLY A 179 -16.73 12.50 -0.67
N LEU A 180 -15.59 11.81 -0.56
CA LEU A 180 -14.26 12.41 -0.40
C LEU A 180 -13.75 13.07 -1.70
#